data_AF-A0A381V3B0-F1
#
_entry.id   AF-A0A381V3B0-F1
#
_cell.length_a   1.000
_cell.length_b   1.000
_cell.length_c   1.000
_cell.angle_alpha   90.00
_cell.angle_beta   90.00
_cell.angle_gamma   90.00
#
_symmetry.space_group_name_H-M   'P 1'
#
loop_
_entity.id
_entity.type
_entity.pdbx_description
1 polymer ?
#
loop_
_entity_poly.entity_id
_entity_poly.type
_entity_poly.pdbx_seq_one_letter_code
_entity_poly.pdbx_strand_id
1 'polypeptide(L)' 'MNIIKTFMLNHPLISVLIILPFTMMFTVAIFSLILDIVLPGLLALWLAGWVYTSLTGLHWRRNIHEPFWFVRVDTNKL' A
#
# COMPACT_ATOMS: atom_id res chain seq x y z
N MET A 1 23.07 35.05 6.41
CA MET A 1 22.54 34.56 5.11
C MET A 1 22.94 33.10 4.95
N ASN A 2 21.98 32.22 4.68
CA ASN A 2 22.26 30.78 4.60
C ASN A 2 22.71 30.43 3.18
N ILE A 3 24.03 30.25 2.99
CA ILE A 3 24.69 30.09 1.68
C ILE A 3 24.08 28.94 0.86
N ILE A 4 23.71 27.84 1.53
CA ILE A 4 23.04 26.69 0.92
C ILE A 4 21.68 27.09 0.34
N LYS A 5 20.88 27.87 1.09
CA LYS A 5 19.58 28.35 0.63
C LYS A 5 19.72 29.27 -0.57
N THR A 6 20.72 30.16 -0.56
CA THR A 6 20.99 31.06 -1.69
C THR A 6 21.41 30.27 -2.94
N PHE A 7 22.27 29.26 -2.79
CA PHE A 7 22.66 28.39 -3.89
C PHE A 7 21.47 27.61 -4.47
N MET A 8 20.61 27.07 -3.61
CA MET A 8 19.42 26.34 -4.03
C MET A 8 18.42 27.18 -4.82
N LEU A 9 18.26 28.45 -4.43
CA LEU A 9 17.38 29.39 -5.13
C LEU A 9 17.99 29.87 -6.46
N ASN A 10 19.31 30.02 -6.53
CA ASN A 10 20.00 30.45 -7.76
C ASN A 10 20.12 29.32 -8.80
N HIS A 11 20.22 28.07 -8.37
CA HIS A 11 20.36 26.90 -9.24
C HIS A 11 19.36 25.79 -8.87
N PRO A 12 18.06 25.99 -9.15
CA PRO A 12 17.01 25.07 -8.73
C PRO A 12 17.13 23.68 -9.36
N LEU A 13 17.43 23.59 -10.66
CA LEU A 13 17.56 22.30 -11.36
C LEU A 13 18.72 21.45 -10.81
N ILE A 14 19.88 22.07 -10.58
CA ILE A 14 21.06 21.38 -10.03
C ILE A 14 20.77 20.87 -8.62
N SER A 15 20.06 21.68 -7.83
CA SER A 15 19.68 21.31 -6.46
C SER A 15 18.71 20.13 -6.44
N VAL A 16 17.70 20.13 -7.30
CA VAL A 16 16.79 18.98 -7.45
C VAL A 16 17.55 17.75 -7.89
N LEU A 17 18.45 17.86 -8.87
CA LEU A 17 19.22 16.73 -9.39
C LEU A 17 20.09 16.07 -8.29
N ILE A 18 20.65 16.87 -7.39
CA ILE A 18 21.46 16.37 -6.26
C ILE A 18 20.58 15.68 -5.20
N ILE A 19 19.39 16.21 -4.93
CA ILE A 19 18.47 15.67 -3.90
C ILE A 19 17.70 14.44 -4.41
N LEU A 20 17.44 14.38 -5.72
CA LEU A 20 16.66 13.34 -6.38
C LEU A 20 17.09 11.90 -6.08
N PRO A 21 18.37 11.50 -6.10
CA PRO A 21 18.73 10.11 -5.77
C PRO A 21 18.35 9.73 -4.33
N PHE A 22 18.44 10.66 -3.39
CA PHE A 22 18.08 10.41 -1.99
C PHE A 22 16.57 10.28 -1.81
N THR A 23 15.78 11.15 -2.44
CA THR A 23 14.33 11.05 -2.39
C THR A 23 13.84 9.82 -3.12
N MET A 24 14.45 9.47 -4.26
CA MET A 24 14.16 8.25 -5.01
C MET A 24 14.42 7.00 -4.19
N MET A 25 15.55 6.91 -3.48
CA MET A 25 15.86 5.79 -2.59
C MET A 25 14.78 5.61 -1.51
N PHE A 26 14.32 6.71 -0.92
CA PHE A 26 13.25 6.67 0.08
C PHE A 26 11.90 6.24 -0.51
N THR A 27 11.56 6.76 -1.70
CA THR A 27 10.35 6.35 -2.43
C THR A 27 10.38 4.85 -2.73
N VAL A 28 11.48 4.34 -3.29
CA VAL A 28 11.62 2.90 -3.58
C VAL A 28 11.46 2.06 -2.31
N ALA A 29 12.07 2.46 -1.19
CA ALA A 29 11.94 1.73 0.07
C ALA A 29 10.49 1.64 0.58
N ILE A 30 9.73 2.74 0.49
CA ILE A 30 8.31 2.74 0.87
C ILE A 30 7.50 1.84 -0.06
N PHE A 31 7.73 1.95 -1.37
CA PHE A 31 7.02 1.13 -2.34
C PHE A 31 7.34 -0.36 -2.14
N SER A 32 8.59 -0.73 -1.90
CA SER A 32 8.99 -2.10 -1.56
C SER A 32 8.25 -2.59 -0.32
N LEU A 33 8.18 -1.80 0.75
CA LEU A 33 7.44 -2.19 1.96
C LEU A 33 5.96 -2.49 1.66
N ILE A 34 5.32 -1.66 0.84
CA ILE A 34 3.92 -1.83 0.46
C ILE A 34 3.76 -3.07 -0.44
N LEU A 35 4.59 -3.22 -1.46
CA LEU A 35 4.46 -4.28 -2.46
C LEU A 35 4.93 -5.65 -1.95
N ASP A 36 5.88 -5.69 -1.02
CA ASP A 36 6.45 -6.93 -0.50
C ASP A 36 5.73 -7.43 0.76
N ILE A 37 5.01 -6.55 1.49
CA ILE A 37 4.31 -6.91 2.74
C ILE A 37 2.80 -6.69 2.63
N VAL A 38 2.38 -5.46 2.33
CA VAL A 38 0.96 -5.11 2.35
C VAL A 38 0.20 -5.82 1.24
N LEU A 39 0.72 -5.78 0.02
CA LEU A 39 0.07 -6.37 -1.15
C LEU A 39 -0.06 -7.90 -1.02
N PRO A 40 0.97 -8.67 -0.62
CA PRO A 40 0.85 -10.11 -0.39
C PRO A 40 -0.13 -10.42 0.74
N GLY A 41 -0.13 -9.63 1.82
CA GLY A 41 -1.08 -9.79 2.92
C GLY A 41 -2.54 -9.62 2.46
N LEU A 42 -2.83 -8.59 1.66
CA LEU A 42 -4.16 -8.37 1.09
C LEU A 42 -4.57 -9.50 0.14
N LEU A 43 -3.65 -9.96 -0.71
CA LEU A 43 -3.91 -11.09 -1.61
C LEU A 43 -4.17 -12.39 -0.84
N ALA A 44 -3.42 -12.65 0.23
CA ALA A 44 -3.61 -13.81 1.09
C ALA A 44 -4.98 -13.77 1.78
N LEU A 45 -5.40 -12.61 2.29
CA LEU A 45 -6.74 -12.43 2.88
C LEU A 45 -7.85 -12.66 1.86
N TRP A 46 -7.68 -12.13 0.65
CA TRP A 46 -8.64 -12.34 -0.42
C TRP A 46 -8.75 -13.82 -0.81
N LEU A 47 -7.62 -14.50 -1.01
CA LEU A 47 -7.55 -15.95 -1.27
C LEU A 47 -8.14 -16.77 -0.12
N ALA A 48 -7.92 -16.37 1.14
CA ALA A 48 -8.53 -17.02 2.29
C ALA A 48 -10.07 -16.96 2.22
N GLY A 49 -10.63 -15.85 1.74
CA GLY A 49 -12.06 -15.74 1.43
C GLY A 49 -12.52 -16.79 0.43
N TRP A 50 -11.77 -17.02 -0.65
CA TRP A 50 -12.07 -18.06 -1.64
C TRP A 50 -12.04 -19.47 -1.05
N VAL A 51 -11.00 -19.77 -0.26
CA VAL A 51 -10.86 -21.08 0.42
C VAL A 51 -12.01 -21.31 1.38
N TYR A 52 -12.36 -20.31 2.20
CA TYR A 52 -13.46 -20.40 3.16
C TYR A 52 -14.82 -20.61 2.46
N THR A 53 -15.10 -19.88 1.37
CA THR A 53 -16.30 -20.08 0.55
C THR A 53 -16.34 -21.48 -0.07
N SER A 54 -15.20 -22.00 -0.53
CA SER A 54 -15.10 -23.36 -1.09
C SER A 54 -15.40 -24.45 -0.05
N LEU A 55 -14.94 -24.28 1.20
CA LEU A 55 -15.15 -25.24 2.28
C LEU A 55 -16.58 -25.22 2.84
N THR A 56 -17.22 -24.05 2.84
CA THR A 56 -18.58 -23.85 3.37
C THR A 56 -19.69 -24.14 2.37
N GLY A 57 -19.35 -24.46 1.10
CA GLY A 57 -20.33 -24.71 0.03
C GLY A 57 -21.11 -23.47 -0.40
N LEU A 58 -20.66 -22.27 -0.01
CA LEU A 58 -21.26 -21.00 -0.42
C LEU A 58 -20.88 -20.67 -1.87
N HIS A 59 -21.75 -19.97 -2.59
CA HIS A 59 -21.55 -19.68 -4.01
C HIS A 59 -20.36 -18.71 -4.21
N TRP A 60 -19.33 -19.12 -4.99
CA TRP A 60 -18.12 -18.32 -5.27
C TRP A 60 -18.41 -16.91 -5.83
N ARG A 61 -19.57 -16.72 -6.46
CA ARG A 61 -20.01 -15.44 -7.03
C ARG A 61 -20.13 -14.31 -5.99
N ARG A 62 -20.27 -14.63 -4.70
CA ARG A 62 -20.35 -13.65 -3.60
C ARG A 62 -18.99 -13.00 -3.29
N ASN A 63 -17.89 -13.75 -3.42
CA ASN A 63 -16.53 -13.26 -3.11
C ASN A 63 -15.99 -12.26 -4.16
N ILE A 64 -16.59 -12.21 -5.36
CA ILE A 64 -16.25 -11.27 -6.44
C ILE A 64 -16.88 -9.90 -6.18
N HIS A 65 -18.08 -9.86 -5.60
CA HIS A 65 -18.76 -8.61 -5.25
C HIS A 65 -18.34 -8.08 -3.86
N GLU A 66 -17.95 -8.97 -2.94
CA GLU A 66 -17.61 -8.62 -1.55
C GLU A 66 -16.31 -9.34 -1.11
N PRO A 67 -15.12 -8.82 -1.45
CA PRO A 67 -13.83 -9.51 -1.24
C PRO A 67 -13.44 -9.73 0.23
N PHE A 68 -14.12 -9.07 1.18
CA PHE A 68 -13.89 -9.19 2.63
C PHE A 68 -15.17 -9.55 3.40
N TRP A 69 -16.12 -10.24 2.76
CA TRP A 69 -17.44 -10.57 3.34
C TRP A 69 -17.39 -11.34 4.68
N PHE A 70 -16.26 -11.97 5.01
CA PHE A 70 -16.01 -12.67 6.26
C PHE A 70 -15.75 -11.73 7.46
N VAL A 71 -15.46 -10.45 7.22
CA VAL A 71 -15.37 -9.43 8.28
C VAL A 71 -16.78 -9.01 8.67
N ARG A 72 -17.41 -9.76 9.56
CA ARG A 72 -18.68 -9.33 10.17
C ARG A 72 -18.38 -8.39 11.33
N VAL A 73 -18.73 -7.12 11.16
CA VAL A 73 -18.82 -6.19 12.29
C VAL A 73 -20.16 -6.45 12.97
N ASP A 74 -20.17 -7.16 14.09
CA ASP A 74 -21.36 -7.37 14.91
C ASP A 74 -21.70 -6.05 15.61
N THR A 75 -22.55 -5.23 14.99
CA THR A 75 -23.05 -3.96 15.55
C THR A 75 -24.21 -4.16 16.55
N ASN A 76 -24.63 -5.39 16.84
CA ASN A 76 -25.78 -5.72 17.69
C ASN A 76 -25.41 -6.22 19.11
N LYS A 77 -24.31 -5.71 19.67
CA LYS A 77 -23.98 -5.84 21.10
C LYS A 77 -23.84 -4.45 21.77
N LEU A 78 -24.90 -3.66 21.70
CA LEU A 78 -25.12 -2.49 22.56
C LEU A 78 -26.49 -2.63 23.23
#